data_AF-A0A4R1XB11-F1
#
_entry.id   AF-A0A4R1XB11-F1
#
_cell.length_a   1.000
_cell.length_b   1.000
_cell.length_c   1.000
_cell.angle_alpha   90.00
_cell.angle_beta   90.00
_cell.angle_gamma   90.00
#
_symmetry.space_group_name_H-M   'P 1'
#
loop_
_entity.id
_entity.type
_entity.pdbx_description
1 polymer ?
#
loop_
_entity_poly.entity_id
_entity_poly.type
_entity_poly.pdbx_seq_one_letter_code
_entity_poly.pdbx_strand_id
1 'polypeptide(L)'
;MPVEMSELFLGAIFTKFAEEYPDLTLDIGLTDRFVDIIRDDYDVVFRVGEVVQPDLVVRHLADLDMVLVAAPSLLSKWGVPRTIHDFQSMPFARYSVGGRTAHIAFADGSKILPTGRIDCDSGIALHSAARHGLGVALLLRCVVADDLDSGILIDVTPSGALKPMRFSAVHALGRTVPSRVKLLSDFVALEAQKLSIRAQSPGDAAAARD
;
A
#
# COMPACT_ATOMS: atom_id res chain seq x y z
N MET A 1 -11.63 2.13 3.05
CA MET A 1 -10.47 1.92 2.13
C MET A 1 -9.23 2.51 2.77
N PRO A 2 -8.01 1.99 2.53
CA PRO A 2 -6.78 2.60 3.05
C PRO A 2 -6.64 4.05 2.55
N VAL A 3 -6.17 4.96 3.40
CA VAL A 3 -6.23 6.41 3.10
C VAL A 3 -5.28 6.76 1.95
N GLU A 4 -4.11 6.13 1.89
CA GLU A 4 -3.12 6.24 0.83
C GLU A 4 -3.60 5.78 -0.55
N MET A 5 -4.69 5.01 -0.60
CA MET A 5 -5.30 4.56 -1.85
C MET A 5 -6.36 5.54 -2.38
N SER A 6 -6.67 6.60 -1.63
CA SER A 6 -7.74 7.55 -1.97
C SER A 6 -7.55 8.18 -3.35
N GLU A 7 -6.37 8.74 -3.63
CA GLU A 7 -6.10 9.41 -4.91
C GLU A 7 -6.13 8.45 -6.11
N LEU A 8 -5.81 7.17 -5.89
CA LEU A 8 -5.80 6.17 -6.97
C LEU A 8 -7.21 5.70 -7.37
N PHE A 9 -8.14 5.62 -6.42
CA PHE A 9 -9.46 5.02 -6.67
C PHE A 9 -10.61 6.02 -6.64
N LEU A 10 -10.61 7.03 -5.76
CA LEU A 10 -11.78 7.88 -5.56
C LEU A 10 -12.17 8.66 -6.81
N GLY A 11 -11.19 9.17 -7.55
CA GLY A 11 -11.46 9.84 -8.83
C GLY A 11 -12.25 8.95 -9.79
N ALA A 12 -11.82 7.69 -9.98
CA ALA A 12 -12.51 6.74 -10.84
C ALA A 12 -13.87 6.31 -10.27
N ILE A 13 -13.98 6.13 -8.95
CA ILE A 13 -15.25 5.82 -8.29
C ILE A 13 -16.26 6.95 -8.55
N PHE A 14 -15.86 8.21 -8.39
CA PHE A 14 -16.78 9.35 -8.54
C PHE A 14 -17.15 9.63 -9.98
N THR A 15 -16.17 9.55 -10.90
CA THR A 15 -16.37 9.95 -12.30
C THR A 15 -16.78 8.81 -13.24
N LYS A 16 -16.73 7.56 -12.79
CA LYS A 16 -17.13 6.40 -13.61
C LYS A 16 -18.18 5.57 -12.91
N PHE A 17 -17.89 5.07 -11.70
CA PHE A 17 -18.81 4.16 -11.01
C PHE A 17 -20.10 4.85 -10.58
N ALA A 18 -20.00 6.02 -9.93
CA ALA A 18 -21.18 6.77 -9.49
C ALA A 18 -22.02 7.30 -10.66
N GLU A 19 -21.40 7.62 -11.79
CA GLU A 19 -22.11 8.00 -13.02
C GLU A 19 -22.83 6.80 -13.68
N GLU A 20 -22.20 5.62 -13.68
CA GLU A 20 -22.78 4.40 -14.24
C GLU A 20 -23.93 3.84 -13.39
N TYR A 21 -23.88 4.04 -12.06
CA TYR A 21 -24.87 3.53 -11.11
C TYR A 21 -25.50 4.65 -10.25
N PRO A 22 -26.29 5.57 -10.83
CA PRO A 22 -26.79 6.76 -10.15
C PRO A 22 -27.79 6.47 -9.01
N ASP A 23 -28.40 5.27 -9.00
CA ASP A 23 -29.34 4.85 -7.96
C ASP A 23 -28.63 4.34 -6.69
N LEU A 24 -27.30 4.17 -6.71
CA LEU A 24 -26.51 3.74 -5.55
C LEU A 24 -26.05 4.96 -4.75
N THR A 25 -26.37 4.97 -3.45
CA THR A 25 -25.75 5.89 -2.49
C THR A 25 -24.45 5.29 -1.98
N LEU A 26 -23.35 6.05 -2.08
CA LEU A 26 -22.03 5.63 -1.59
C LEU A 26 -21.70 6.35 -0.29
N ASP A 27 -21.55 5.59 0.80
CA ASP A 27 -20.90 6.05 2.03
C ASP A 27 -19.47 5.49 2.06
N ILE A 28 -18.48 6.38 2.05
CA ILE A 28 -17.06 6.01 1.85
C ILE A 28 -16.23 6.48 3.04
N GLY A 29 -15.77 5.51 3.83
CA GLY A 29 -14.77 5.71 4.89
C GLY A 29 -13.34 5.45 4.40
N LEU A 30 -12.40 6.32 4.79
CA LEU A 30 -10.97 6.14 4.61
C LEU A 30 -10.28 5.89 5.95
N THR A 31 -9.57 4.77 6.07
CA THR A 31 -8.84 4.40 7.29
C THR A 31 -7.86 3.26 7.02
N ASP A 32 -6.64 3.39 7.54
CA ASP A 32 -5.63 2.32 7.58
C ASP A 32 -5.91 1.32 8.73
N ARG A 33 -6.64 1.76 9.77
CA ARG A 33 -6.93 0.94 10.96
C ARG A 33 -7.88 -0.19 10.62
N PHE A 34 -7.75 -1.31 11.33
CA PHE A 34 -8.76 -2.37 11.29
C PHE A 34 -10.09 -1.83 11.84
N VAL A 35 -11.16 -2.01 11.06
CA VAL A 35 -12.54 -1.65 11.45
C VAL A 35 -13.31 -2.93 11.74
N ASP A 36 -14.32 -2.82 12.58
CA ASP A 36 -15.24 -3.92 12.83
C ASP A 36 -16.35 -3.83 11.77
N ILE A 37 -16.24 -4.66 10.73
CA ILE A 37 -17.12 -4.59 9.55
C ILE A 37 -18.60 -4.72 9.94
N ILE A 38 -18.91 -5.53 10.95
CA ILE A 38 -20.28 -5.80 11.39
C ILE A 38 -20.77 -4.67 12.28
N ARG A 39 -19.98 -4.30 13.29
CA ARG A 39 -20.37 -3.27 14.27
C ARG A 39 -20.46 -1.88 13.66
N ASP A 40 -19.56 -1.58 12.74
CA ASP A 40 -19.46 -0.27 12.08
C ASP A 40 -20.32 -0.20 10.80
N ASP A 41 -21.16 -1.23 10.53
CA ASP A 41 -22.14 -1.31 9.43
C ASP A 41 -21.54 -1.13 8.01
N TYR A 42 -20.36 -1.70 7.77
CA TYR A 42 -19.73 -1.67 6.45
C TYR A 42 -20.20 -2.83 5.56
N ASP A 43 -20.80 -2.49 4.42
CA ASP A 43 -21.14 -3.46 3.36
C ASP A 43 -19.89 -4.15 2.77
N VAL A 44 -18.79 -3.40 2.58
CA VAL A 44 -17.51 -3.89 2.07
C VAL A 44 -16.34 -3.02 2.52
N VAL A 45 -15.21 -3.66 2.83
CA VAL A 45 -13.96 -3.00 3.20
C VAL A 45 -12.85 -3.45 2.25
N PHE A 46 -12.15 -2.48 1.65
CA PHE A 46 -10.94 -2.73 0.88
C PHE A 46 -9.71 -2.72 1.79
N ARG A 47 -8.81 -3.69 1.61
CA ARG A 47 -7.63 -3.91 2.47
C ARG A 47 -6.39 -4.26 1.68
N VAL A 48 -5.26 -3.69 2.11
CA VAL A 48 -3.92 -4.10 1.69
C VAL A 48 -3.30 -4.91 2.84
N GLY A 49 -2.74 -6.08 2.51
CA GLY A 49 -2.14 -7.00 3.46
C GLY A 49 -3.03 -8.20 3.80
N GLU A 50 -2.51 -9.03 4.70
CA GLU A 50 -3.17 -10.26 5.11
C GLU A 50 -4.38 -9.96 6.00
N VAL A 51 -5.50 -10.64 5.71
CA VAL A 51 -6.73 -10.56 6.50
C VAL A 51 -6.92 -11.91 7.18
N VAL A 52 -6.72 -11.94 8.50
CA VAL A 52 -6.80 -13.16 9.30
C VAL A 52 -8.03 -13.07 10.20
N GLN A 53 -9.22 -13.28 9.63
CA GLN A 53 -10.48 -13.38 10.38
C GLN A 53 -11.36 -14.48 9.74
N PRO A 54 -11.68 -15.57 10.45
CA PRO A 54 -12.39 -16.71 9.87
C PRO A 54 -13.81 -16.40 9.37
N ASP A 55 -14.48 -15.45 10.02
CA ASP A 55 -15.89 -15.14 9.76
C ASP A 55 -16.10 -14.16 8.60
N LEU A 56 -15.01 -13.68 7.98
CA LEU A 56 -15.05 -12.74 6.88
C LEU A 56 -14.82 -13.44 5.53
N VAL A 57 -15.58 -13.01 4.53
CA VAL A 57 -15.32 -13.40 3.14
C VAL A 57 -14.28 -12.46 2.57
N VAL A 58 -13.16 -13.02 2.11
CA VAL A 58 -12.02 -12.28 1.53
C VAL A 58 -11.90 -12.61 0.05
N ARG A 59 -12.07 -11.60 -0.80
CA ARG A 59 -11.85 -11.69 -2.24
C ARG A 59 -10.55 -10.99 -2.62
N HIS A 60 -9.62 -11.72 -3.24
CA HIS A 60 -8.44 -11.14 -3.88
C HIS A 60 -8.86 -10.22 -5.04
N LEU A 61 -8.26 -9.03 -5.12
CA LEU A 61 -8.49 -8.08 -6.20
C LEU A 61 -7.24 -7.89 -7.05
N ALA A 62 -6.08 -7.72 -6.40
CA ALA A 62 -4.78 -7.55 -7.04
C ALA A 62 -3.64 -7.83 -6.07
N ASP A 63 -2.43 -8.02 -6.59
CA ASP A 63 -1.18 -7.93 -5.84
C ASP A 63 -0.53 -6.58 -6.15
N LEU A 64 -0.12 -5.86 -5.12
CA LEU A 64 0.45 -4.52 -5.22
C LEU A 64 1.91 -4.54 -4.78
N ASP A 65 2.81 -4.04 -5.62
CA ASP A 65 4.23 -4.03 -5.32
C ASP A 65 4.57 -3.08 -4.17
N MET A 66 5.45 -3.55 -3.29
CA MET A 66 6.03 -2.76 -2.21
C MET A 66 7.38 -2.19 -2.64
N VAL A 67 7.74 -1.04 -2.10
CA VAL A 67 9.01 -0.36 -2.36
C VAL A 67 9.54 0.27 -1.08
N LEU A 68 10.85 0.16 -0.87
CA LEU A 68 11.58 0.95 0.13
C LEU A 68 12.06 2.23 -0.53
N VAL A 69 11.66 3.38 0.03
CA VAL A 69 11.99 4.70 -0.52
C VAL A 69 12.64 5.60 0.50
N ALA A 70 13.49 6.49 0.00
CA ALA A 70 14.12 7.54 0.79
C ALA A 70 14.29 8.81 -0.04
N ALA A 71 14.20 9.99 0.59
CA ALA A 71 14.54 11.24 -0.09
C ALA A 71 16.07 11.33 -0.31
N PRO A 72 16.51 12.00 -1.40
CA PRO A 72 17.94 12.26 -1.65
C PRO A 72 18.67 12.91 -0.45
N SER A 73 17.98 13.77 0.30
CA SER A 73 18.51 14.44 1.49
C SER A 73 18.90 13.46 2.61
N LEU A 74 18.18 12.33 2.74
CA LEU A 74 18.55 11.27 3.67
C LEU A 74 19.78 10.51 3.17
N LEU A 75 19.77 10.13 1.90
CA LEU A 75 20.84 9.34 1.27
C LEU A 75 22.17 10.09 1.22
N SER A 76 22.15 11.42 1.14
CA SER A 76 23.37 12.24 1.24
C SER A 76 24.11 12.07 2.58
N LYS A 77 23.41 11.67 3.65
CA LYS A 77 23.96 11.51 5.00
C LYS A 77 24.31 10.06 5.33
N TRP A 78 23.51 9.12 4.83
CA TRP A 78 23.57 7.70 5.19
C TRP A 78 24.09 6.80 4.08
N GLY A 79 24.26 7.32 2.87
CA GLY A 79 24.54 6.52 1.68
C GLY A 79 23.30 5.79 1.14
N VAL A 80 23.48 5.09 0.03
CA VAL A 80 22.44 4.24 -0.59
C VAL A 80 22.65 2.80 -0.10
N PRO A 81 21.65 2.18 0.56
CA PRO A 81 21.76 0.79 0.99
C PRO A 81 21.79 -0.14 -0.23
N ARG A 82 22.62 -1.18 -0.16
CA ARG A 82 22.76 -2.17 -1.25
C ARG A 82 22.25 -3.55 -0.84
N THR A 83 22.21 -3.80 0.46
CA THR A 83 21.79 -5.09 1.04
C THR A 83 20.75 -4.89 2.13
N ILE A 84 20.03 -5.95 2.49
CA ILE A 84 19.08 -5.94 3.60
C ILE A 84 19.76 -5.52 4.92
N HIS A 85 21.02 -5.91 5.11
CA HIS A 85 21.79 -5.59 6.32
C HIS A 85 22.03 -4.08 6.47
N ASP A 86 22.24 -3.35 5.36
CA ASP A 86 22.54 -1.92 5.41
C ASP A 86 21.41 -1.11 6.08
N PHE A 87 20.16 -1.56 5.92
CA PHE A 87 18.98 -0.94 6.55
C PHE A 87 19.00 -0.99 8.08
N GLN A 88 19.72 -1.92 8.72
CA GLN A 88 19.76 -1.99 10.17
C GLN A 88 20.35 -0.74 10.81
N SER A 89 21.20 -0.01 10.08
CA SER A 89 21.83 1.22 10.54
C SER A 89 21.11 2.49 10.11
N MET A 90 20.16 2.41 9.18
CA MET A 90 19.45 3.59 8.67
C MET A 90 18.24 3.96 9.52
N PRO A 91 17.91 5.26 9.66
CA PRO A 91 16.67 5.68 10.31
C PRO A 91 15.47 5.41 9.40
N PHE A 92 14.39 4.89 9.97
CA PHE A 92 13.11 4.68 9.31
C PHE A 92 12.03 5.65 9.79
N ALA A 93 11.13 6.00 8.88
CA ALA A 93 9.75 6.32 9.23
C ALA A 93 9.01 4.98 9.39
N ARG A 94 8.52 4.70 10.59
CA ARG A 94 8.09 3.35 10.97
C ARG A 94 6.57 3.24 10.94
N TYR A 95 6.05 2.19 10.32
CA TYR A 95 4.64 1.85 10.48
C TYR A 95 4.43 1.28 11.88
N SER A 96 3.61 1.94 12.69
CA SER A 96 3.36 1.58 14.09
C SER A 96 1.89 1.75 14.41
N VAL A 97 1.25 0.66 14.83
CA VAL A 97 -0.17 0.64 15.20
C VAL A 97 -0.30 0.16 16.63
N GLY A 98 -1.05 0.90 17.46
CA GLY A 98 -1.21 0.56 18.87
C GLY A 98 0.11 0.52 19.66
N GLY A 99 1.08 1.37 19.29
CA GLY A 99 2.41 1.42 19.91
C GLY A 99 3.34 0.28 19.52
N ARG A 100 2.99 -0.53 18.51
CA ARG A 100 3.81 -1.64 18.02
C ARG A 100 4.26 -1.37 16.59
N THR A 101 5.57 -1.20 16.43
CA THR A 101 6.21 -1.12 15.11
C THR A 101 6.11 -2.46 14.37
N ALA A 102 5.67 -2.40 13.13
CA ALA A 102 5.63 -3.55 12.24
C ALA A 102 7.03 -3.95 11.77
N HIS A 103 7.27 -5.24 11.66
CA HIS A 103 8.48 -5.75 11.00
C HIS A 103 8.36 -5.56 9.49
N ILE A 104 9.48 -5.29 8.84
CA ILE A 104 9.61 -5.37 7.38
C ILE A 104 10.07 -6.79 7.06
N ALA A 105 9.25 -7.52 6.31
CA ALA A 105 9.55 -8.88 5.88
C ALA A 105 10.06 -8.87 4.43
N PHE A 106 11.17 -9.56 4.21
CA PHE A 106 11.79 -9.68 2.90
C PHE A 106 11.47 -11.05 2.26
N ALA A 107 11.72 -11.14 0.96
CA ALA A 107 11.36 -12.29 0.15
C ALA A 107 12.12 -13.56 0.55
N ASP A 108 13.36 -13.41 1.03
CA ASP A 108 14.23 -14.47 1.56
C ASP A 108 13.78 -15.01 2.93
N GLY A 109 12.72 -14.45 3.51
CA GLY A 109 12.18 -14.83 4.81
C GLY A 109 12.82 -14.08 5.98
N SER A 110 13.88 -13.28 5.74
CA SER A 110 14.43 -12.40 6.76
C SER A 110 13.44 -11.29 7.12
N LYS A 111 13.57 -10.79 8.35
CA LYS A 111 12.77 -9.68 8.85
C LYS A 111 13.67 -8.71 9.59
N ILE A 112 13.39 -7.43 9.45
CA ILE A 112 14.00 -6.40 10.29
C ILE A 112 12.92 -5.69 11.10
N LEU A 113 13.25 -5.35 12.33
CA LEU A 113 12.50 -4.37 13.10
C LEU A 113 13.11 -2.99 12.79
N PRO A 114 12.46 -2.15 11.98
CA PRO A 114 13.03 -0.86 11.61
C PRO A 114 13.23 0.03 12.84
N THR A 115 14.38 0.69 12.93
CA THR A 115 14.69 1.65 13.99
C THR A 115 14.48 3.08 13.47
N GLY A 116 14.04 3.99 14.33
CA GLY A 116 13.69 5.33 13.89
C GLY A 116 12.93 6.11 14.95
N ARG A 117 12.83 7.42 14.74
CA ARG A 117 12.19 8.34 15.69
C ARG A 117 10.78 8.76 15.28
N ILE A 118 10.34 8.35 14.09
CA ILE A 118 9.03 8.69 13.54
C ILE A 118 8.21 7.42 13.49
N ASP A 119 7.05 7.46 14.14
CA ASP A 119 6.05 6.41 14.11
C ASP A 119 4.79 6.97 13.44
N CYS A 120 4.26 6.23 12.47
CA CYS A 120 3.11 6.58 11.68
C CYS A 120 2.14 5.38 11.65
N ASP A 121 0.85 5.65 11.73
CA ASP A 121 -0.20 4.63 11.65
C ASP A 121 -0.92 4.63 10.29
N SER A 122 -0.41 5.38 9.31
CA SER A 122 -0.95 5.44 7.95
C SER A 122 0.12 5.55 6.87
N GLY A 123 -0.20 5.04 5.68
CA GLY A 123 0.67 5.14 4.50
C GLY A 123 0.97 6.59 4.09
N ILE A 124 -0.01 7.49 4.15
CA ILE A 124 0.17 8.92 3.83
C ILE A 124 1.16 9.60 4.76
N ALA A 125 1.10 9.31 6.07
CA ALA A 125 2.04 9.89 7.02
C ALA A 125 3.48 9.39 6.79
N LEU A 126 3.64 8.09 6.49
CA LEU A 126 4.93 7.51 6.10
C LEU A 126 5.49 8.14 4.82
N HIS A 127 4.64 8.31 3.81
CA HIS A 127 4.98 8.95 2.55
C HIS A 127 5.49 10.38 2.75
N SER A 128 4.76 11.18 3.53
CA SER A 128 5.18 12.53 3.91
C SER A 128 6.52 12.54 4.66
N ALA A 129 6.70 11.64 5.63
CA ALA A 129 7.95 11.53 6.37
C ALA A 129 9.16 11.19 5.47
N ALA A 130 8.96 10.27 4.51
CA ALA A 130 9.99 9.89 3.54
C ALA A 130 10.38 11.08 2.65
N ARG A 131 9.40 11.83 2.11
CA ARG A 131 9.63 13.01 1.26
C ARG A 131 10.45 14.09 1.95
N HIS A 132 10.27 14.23 3.27
CA HIS A 132 11.01 15.21 4.08
C HIS A 132 12.34 14.65 4.63
N GLY A 133 12.78 13.47 4.19
CA GLY A 133 14.05 12.87 4.58
C GLY A 133 14.13 12.47 6.05
N LEU A 134 12.99 12.15 6.67
CA LEU A 134 12.94 11.76 8.08
C LEU A 134 13.24 10.27 8.32
N GLY A 135 13.34 9.48 7.26
CA GLY A 135 13.78 8.10 7.29
C GLY A 135 13.40 7.35 6.01
N VAL A 136 13.86 6.11 5.89
CA VAL A 136 13.38 5.14 4.90
C VAL A 136 11.94 4.76 5.22
N ALA A 137 11.09 4.59 4.22
CA ALA A 137 9.72 4.11 4.39
C ALA A 137 9.45 2.92 3.45
N LEU A 138 8.67 1.94 3.94
CA LEU A 138 8.10 0.87 3.15
C LEU A 138 6.69 1.29 2.71
N LEU A 139 6.48 1.45 1.41
CA LEU A 139 5.23 1.97 0.83
C LEU A 139 4.79 1.13 -0.38
N LEU A 140 3.55 1.33 -0.82
CA LEU A 140 3.07 0.79 -2.09
C LEU A 140 3.69 1.58 -3.25
N ARG A 141 4.29 0.89 -4.23
CA ARG A 141 4.92 1.55 -5.39
C ARG A 141 3.95 2.43 -6.15
N CYS A 142 2.70 2.00 -6.33
CA CYS A 142 1.69 2.78 -7.04
C CYS A 142 1.32 4.10 -6.36
N VAL A 143 1.50 4.22 -5.04
CA VAL A 143 1.25 5.46 -4.27
C VAL A 143 2.38 6.47 -4.46
N VAL A 144 3.60 6.00 -4.67
CA VAL A 144 4.80 6.85 -4.77
C VAL A 144 5.37 6.92 -6.18
N ALA A 145 4.64 6.43 -7.19
CA ALA A 145 5.13 6.34 -8.57
C ALA A 145 5.58 7.71 -9.11
N ASP A 146 4.77 8.75 -8.94
CA ASP A 146 5.11 10.08 -9.44
C ASP A 146 6.32 10.71 -8.68
N ASP A 147 6.52 10.34 -7.41
CA ASP A 147 7.69 10.78 -6.63
C ASP A 147 8.98 10.06 -7.05
N LEU A 148 8.86 8.80 -7.46
CA LEU A 148 9.96 8.03 -8.04
C LEU A 148 10.33 8.60 -9.42
N ASP A 149 9.32 8.84 -10.27
CA ASP A 149 9.51 9.39 -11.62
C ASP A 149 10.15 10.79 -11.60
N SER A 150 9.78 11.62 -10.61
CA SER A 150 10.33 12.96 -10.43
C SER A 150 11.64 13.03 -9.63
N GLY A 151 12.08 11.91 -9.03
CA GLY A 151 13.27 11.84 -8.19
C GLY A 151 13.14 12.53 -6.82
N ILE A 152 11.92 12.89 -6.40
CA ILE A 152 11.63 13.38 -5.04
C ILE A 152 11.94 12.27 -4.02
N LEU A 153 11.62 11.04 -4.39
CA LEU A 153 11.98 9.83 -3.66
C LEU A 153 12.83 8.94 -4.56
N ILE A 154 13.78 8.24 -3.94
CA ILE A 154 14.64 7.26 -4.61
C ILE A 154 14.23 5.88 -4.11
N ASP A 155 14.06 4.95 -5.05
CA ASP A 155 13.93 3.53 -4.74
C ASP A 155 15.26 3.00 -4.24
N VAL A 156 15.24 2.49 -3.01
CA VAL A 156 16.41 1.91 -2.36
C VAL A 156 16.23 0.41 -2.10
N THR A 157 15.21 -0.20 -2.71
CA THR A 157 14.88 -1.62 -2.55
C THR A 157 15.99 -2.48 -3.17
N PRO A 158 16.65 -3.37 -2.41
CA PRO A 158 17.54 -4.35 -3.02
C PRO A 158 16.74 -5.25 -3.97
N SER A 159 17.32 -5.57 -5.12
CA SER A 159 16.62 -6.32 -6.18
C SER A 159 15.99 -7.62 -5.65
N GLY A 160 14.71 -7.83 -5.93
CA GLY A 160 13.95 -9.01 -5.49
C GLY A 160 13.72 -9.12 -3.98
N ALA A 161 14.03 -8.10 -3.19
CA ALA A 161 13.99 -8.20 -1.73
C ALA A 161 12.57 -8.15 -1.13
N LEU A 162 11.58 -7.60 -1.83
CA LEU A 162 10.22 -7.46 -1.30
C LEU A 162 9.23 -8.36 -2.04
N LYS A 163 8.20 -8.82 -1.31
CA LYS A 163 7.04 -9.49 -1.88
C LYS A 163 5.91 -8.47 -2.08
N PRO A 164 5.08 -8.63 -3.12
CA PRO A 164 3.86 -7.86 -3.26
C PRO A 164 2.93 -8.06 -2.08
N MET A 165 2.12 -7.05 -1.79
CA MET A 165 1.05 -7.10 -0.80
C MET A 165 -0.29 -7.35 -1.48
N ARG A 166 -1.07 -8.25 -0.90
CA ARG A 166 -2.40 -8.59 -1.40
C ARG A 166 -3.38 -7.45 -1.15
N PHE A 167 -4.08 -7.01 -2.19
CA PHE A 167 -5.21 -6.10 -2.10
C PHE A 167 -6.52 -6.90 -2.23
N SER A 168 -7.42 -6.76 -1.25
CA SER A 168 -8.65 -7.56 -1.15
C SER A 168 -9.89 -6.72 -0.83
N ALA A 169 -11.05 -7.17 -1.31
CA ALA A 169 -12.35 -6.78 -0.79
C ALA A 169 -12.75 -7.76 0.33
N VAL A 170 -13.28 -7.24 1.43
CA VAL A 170 -13.63 -8.00 2.62
C VAL A 170 -15.04 -7.62 3.07
N HIS A 171 -15.90 -8.59 3.36
CA HIS A 171 -17.25 -8.34 3.88
C HIS A 171 -17.74 -9.47 4.78
N ALA A 172 -18.78 -9.19 5.57
CA ALA A 172 -19.42 -10.13 6.50
C ALA A 172 -20.78 -10.68 6.00
N LEU A 173 -21.17 -10.37 4.76
CA LEU A 173 -22.50 -10.68 4.19
C LEU A 173 -22.74 -12.16 3.80
N GLY A 174 -21.90 -13.09 4.26
CA GLY A 174 -21.98 -14.51 3.88
C GLY A 174 -21.59 -14.79 2.42
N ARG A 175 -21.95 -15.98 1.91
CA ARG A 175 -21.50 -16.47 0.59
C ARG A 175 -22.21 -15.82 -0.59
N THR A 176 -23.46 -15.40 -0.42
CA THR A 176 -24.25 -14.76 -1.47
C THR A 176 -24.12 -13.25 -1.33
N VAL A 177 -23.17 -12.69 -2.06
CA VAL A 177 -22.84 -11.25 -2.01
C VAL A 177 -23.95 -10.44 -2.71
N PRO A 178 -24.52 -9.40 -2.08
CA PRO A 178 -25.45 -8.50 -2.75
C PRO A 178 -24.86 -7.87 -4.00
N SER A 179 -25.68 -7.68 -5.04
CA SER A 179 -25.22 -7.15 -6.33
C SER A 179 -24.49 -5.81 -6.19
N ARG A 180 -24.94 -4.91 -5.31
CA ARG A 180 -24.29 -3.61 -5.05
C ARG A 180 -22.82 -3.75 -4.61
N VAL A 181 -22.55 -4.70 -3.71
CA VAL A 181 -21.19 -4.97 -3.21
C VAL A 181 -20.34 -5.64 -4.28
N LYS A 182 -20.94 -6.57 -5.04
CA LYS A 182 -20.26 -7.23 -6.15
C LYS A 182 -19.85 -6.22 -7.22
N LEU A 183 -20.75 -5.33 -7.64
CA LEU A 183 -20.49 -4.30 -8.64
C LEU A 183 -19.32 -3.39 -8.25
N LEU A 184 -19.35 -2.83 -7.03
CA LEU A 184 -18.26 -1.98 -6.55
C LEU A 184 -16.93 -2.76 -6.43
N SER A 185 -16.97 -4.00 -5.93
CA SER A 185 -15.78 -4.84 -5.82
C SER A 185 -15.19 -5.21 -7.18
N ASP A 186 -16.03 -5.49 -8.17
CA ASP A 186 -15.62 -5.74 -9.56
C ASP A 186 -14.98 -4.51 -10.19
N PHE A 187 -15.61 -3.33 -10.01
CA PHE A 187 -15.08 -2.07 -10.49
C PHE A 187 -13.69 -1.76 -9.89
N VAL A 188 -13.56 -1.87 -8.57
CA VAL A 188 -12.27 -1.64 -7.89
C VAL A 188 -11.22 -2.67 -8.30
N ALA A 189 -11.60 -3.92 -8.55
CA ALA A 189 -10.68 -4.93 -9.08
C ALA A 189 -10.12 -4.52 -10.46
N LEU A 190 -10.98 -4.02 -11.35
CA LEU A 190 -10.57 -3.56 -12.67
C LEU A 190 -9.64 -2.35 -12.61
N GLU A 191 -9.92 -1.38 -11.73
CA GLU A 191 -9.02 -0.24 -11.54
C GLU A 191 -7.69 -0.67 -10.89
N ALA A 192 -7.71 -1.62 -9.95
CA ALA A 192 -6.50 -2.12 -9.30
C ALA A 192 -5.56 -2.86 -10.26
N GLN A 193 -6.10 -3.61 -11.22
CA GLN A 193 -5.31 -4.27 -12.27
C GLN A 193 -4.53 -3.29 -13.14
N LYS A 194 -5.04 -2.07 -13.35
CA LYS A 194 -4.33 -1.04 -14.11
C LYS A 194 -3.11 -0.52 -13.35
N LEU A 195 -3.18 -0.47 -12.02
CA LEU A 195 -2.08 -0.03 -11.16
C LEU A 195 -0.93 -1.05 -11.16
N SER A 196 -1.24 -2.34 -11.14
CA SER A 196 -0.23 -3.40 -11.24
C SER A 196 0.45 -3.44 -12.61
N ILE A 197 -0.25 -3.09 -13.69
CA ILE A 197 0.36 -2.97 -15.03
C ILE A 197 1.28 -1.73 -15.12
N ARG A 198 0.87 -0.58 -14.55
CA ARG A 198 1.70 0.65 -14.56
C ARG A 198 3.00 0.47 -13.76
N ALA A 199 2.95 -0.30 -12.66
CA ALA A 199 4.13 -0.62 -11.85
C ALA A 199 5.17 -1.52 -12.57
N GLN A 200 4.77 -2.24 -13.63
CA GLN A 200 5.62 -3.17 -14.39
C GLN A 200 6.25 -2.56 -15.66
N SER A 201 5.97 -1.29 -15.98
CA SER A 201 6.55 -0.62 -17.16
C SER A 201 8.00 -0.15 -16.92
N PRO A 202 8.87 -0.16 -17.95
CA PRO A 202 10.28 -0.50 -17.80
C PRO A 202 11.15 0.70 -17.37
N GLY A 203 11.32 0.88 -16.06
CA GLY A 203 12.51 1.53 -15.46
C GLY A 203 13.60 0.53 -15.04
N ASP A 204 13.23 -0.75 -14.85
CA ASP A 204 14.10 -1.77 -14.24
C ASP A 204 14.89 -2.63 -15.25
N ALA A 205 14.70 -2.44 -16.56
CA ALA A 205 15.38 -3.23 -17.59
C ALA A 205 16.86 -2.85 -17.82
N ALA A 206 17.35 -1.78 -17.19
CA ALA A 206 18.71 -1.27 -17.42
C ALA A 206 19.80 -1.83 -16.48
N ALA A 207 19.46 -2.69 -15.51
CA ALA A 207 20.43 -3.21 -14.53
C ALA A 207 20.75 -4.72 -14.64
N ALA A 208 20.23 -5.41 -15.67
CA ALA A 208 20.44 -6.85 -15.86
C ALA A 208 21.39 -7.19 -17.02
N ARG A 209 22.14 -6.21 -17.54
CA ARG A 209 23.21 -6.41 -18.52
C ARG A 209 24.38 -5.52 -18.18
N ASP A 210 25.26 -6.02 -17.30
CA ASP A 210 26.71 -5.81 -17.33
C ASP A 210 27.38 -6.89 -16.46
#